data_AF-A0A0V0IQY8-F1
#
_entry.id   AF-A0A0V0IQY8-F1
#
_cell.length_a   1.000
_cell.length_b   1.000
_cell.length_c   1.000
_cell.angle_alpha   90.00
_cell.angle_beta   90.00
_cell.angle_gamma   90.00
#
_symmetry.space_group_name_H-M   'P 1'
#
loop_
_entity.id
_entity.type
_entity.pdbx_description
1 polymer ?
#
loop_
_entity_poly.entity_id
_entity_poly.type
_entity_poly.pdbx_seq_one_letter_code
_entity_poly.pdbx_strand_id
1 'polypeptide(L)'
;MKKAQGRKMKIEIPVGKGRPTKPDQLAKLSNELGIIARNFLLLPNKWKELTREDKDATLIRCHERFEINLDEHYVKGSCEDILKNRSRQWHYKLKQLFESAHSKEEARILSFLLSSLI
;
A
#
# COMPACT_ATOMS: atom_id res chain seq x y z
N MET A 1 19.66 -16.72 -18.50
CA MET A 1 18.74 -17.49 -17.62
C MET A 1 17.44 -16.70 -17.50
N LYS A 2 16.33 -17.16 -18.10
CA LYS A 2 15.03 -16.50 -18.00
C LYS A 2 14.45 -16.84 -16.62
N LYS A 3 14.36 -15.86 -15.72
CA LYS A 3 13.61 -16.04 -14.46
C LYS A 3 12.18 -16.33 -14.87
N ALA A 4 11.64 -17.49 -14.48
CA ALA A 4 10.23 -17.78 -14.64
C ALA A 4 9.46 -16.73 -13.83
N GLN A 5 8.98 -15.67 -14.49
CA GLN A 5 7.94 -14.82 -13.94
C GLN A 5 6.73 -15.74 -13.78
N GLY A 6 6.52 -16.26 -12.58
CA GLY A 6 5.27 -16.92 -12.24
C GLY A 6 4.11 -16.03 -12.69
N ARG A 7 3.04 -16.64 -13.21
CA ARG A 7 1.86 -15.90 -13.70
C ARG A 7 1.49 -14.81 -12.68
N LYS A 8 1.49 -13.56 -13.14
CA LYS A 8 0.99 -12.43 -12.33
C LYS A 8 -0.43 -12.77 -11.89
N MET A 9 -0.76 -12.49 -10.63
CA MET A 9 -2.11 -12.70 -10.16
C MET A 9 -3.01 -11.65 -10.81
N LYS A 10 -4.08 -12.11 -11.49
CA LYS A 10 -5.12 -11.23 -12.00
C LYS A 10 -5.90 -10.67 -10.83
N ILE A 11 -6.11 -9.37 -10.81
CA ILE A 11 -6.99 -8.71 -9.84
C ILE A 11 -8.10 -8.03 -10.60
N GLU A 12 -9.31 -8.53 -10.37
CA GLU A 12 -10.52 -8.01 -10.96
C GLU A 12 -11.22 -7.14 -9.93
N ILE A 13 -11.35 -5.86 -10.26
CA ILE A 13 -12.15 -4.90 -9.50
C ILE A 13 -13.41 -4.68 -10.33
N PRO A 14 -14.58 -5.18 -9.89
CA PRO A 14 -15.79 -4.95 -10.66
C PRO A 14 -16.24 -3.49 -10.56
N VAL A 15 -16.82 -2.99 -11.64
CA VAL A 15 -17.40 -1.65 -11.73
C VAL A 15 -18.37 -1.42 -10.57
N GLY A 16 -18.21 -0.29 -9.87
CA GLY A 16 -19.11 0.13 -8.78
C GLY A 16 -18.80 -0.41 -7.39
N LYS A 17 -18.00 -1.47 -7.22
CA LYS A 17 -17.64 -1.97 -5.87
C LYS A 17 -16.36 -1.39 -5.28
N GLY A 18 -15.50 -0.79 -6.10
CA GLY A 18 -14.29 -0.09 -5.67
C GLY A 18 -13.29 -0.96 -4.88
N ARG A 19 -13.45 -2.28 -4.83
CA ARG A 19 -12.55 -3.25 -4.20
C ARG A 19 -12.62 -4.59 -4.96
N PRO A 20 -11.54 -5.39 -4.98
CA PRO A 20 -11.58 -6.75 -5.48
C PRO A 20 -12.65 -7.58 -4.75
N THR A 21 -13.42 -8.36 -5.50
CA THR A 21 -14.51 -9.19 -4.96
C THR A 21 -13.98 -10.31 -4.07
N LYS A 22 -12.80 -10.85 -4.39
CA LYS A 22 -12.21 -11.94 -3.61
C LYS A 22 -11.37 -11.38 -2.47
N PRO A 23 -11.62 -11.79 -1.22
CA PRO A 23 -10.88 -11.30 -0.06
C PRO A 23 -9.38 -11.61 -0.16
N ASP A 24 -9.01 -12.77 -0.70
CA ASP A 24 -7.60 -13.16 -0.90
C ASP A 24 -6.88 -12.23 -1.88
N GLN A 25 -7.56 -11.82 -2.97
CA GLN A 25 -7.00 -10.87 -3.94
C GLN A 25 -6.81 -9.49 -3.31
N LEU A 26 -7.81 -9.02 -2.54
CA LEU A 26 -7.74 -7.76 -1.83
C LEU A 26 -6.61 -7.75 -0.78
N ALA A 27 -6.49 -8.81 0.01
CA ALA A 27 -5.45 -8.93 1.03
C ALA A 27 -4.05 -8.89 0.41
N LYS A 28 -3.84 -9.64 -0.68
CA LYS A 28 -2.55 -9.68 -1.37
C LYS A 28 -2.22 -8.37 -2.08
N LEU A 29 -3.20 -7.74 -2.74
CA LEU A 29 -3.04 -6.40 -3.31
C LEU A 29 -2.64 -5.37 -2.25
N SER A 30 -3.35 -5.37 -1.13
CA SER A 30 -3.13 -4.45 -0.01
C SER A 30 -1.76 -4.63 0.63
N ASN A 31 -1.26 -5.86 0.74
CA ASN A 31 0.08 -6.14 1.27
C ASN A 31 1.16 -5.62 0.32
N GLU A 32 1.07 -5.93 -0.96
CA GLU A 32 2.03 -5.48 -1.97
C GLU A 32 2.04 -3.95 -2.13
N LEU A 33 0.85 -3.31 -2.16
CA LEU A 33 0.73 -1.86 -2.12
C LEU A 33 1.42 -1.28 -0.87
N GLY A 34 1.25 -1.92 0.28
CA GLY A 34 1.90 -1.52 1.53
C GLY A 34 3.43 -1.62 1.45
N ILE A 35 3.97 -2.71 0.89
CA ILE A 35 5.41 -2.92 0.72
C ILE A 35 6.00 -1.90 -0.25
N ILE A 36 5.35 -1.68 -1.40
CA ILE A 36 5.79 -0.70 -2.40
C ILE A 36 5.76 0.70 -1.79
N ALA A 37 4.69 1.05 -1.08
CA ALA A 37 4.57 2.34 -0.39
C ALA A 37 5.68 2.52 0.64
N ARG A 38 6.00 1.52 1.47
CA ARG A 38 7.08 1.65 2.47
C ARG A 38 8.47 1.83 1.84
N ASN A 39 8.74 1.13 0.74
CA ASN A 39 10.06 1.13 0.12
C ASN A 39 10.30 2.34 -0.78
N PHE A 40 9.24 2.86 -1.40
CA PHE A 40 9.36 3.87 -2.47
C PHE A 40 8.61 5.17 -2.19
N LEU A 41 7.61 5.16 -1.30
CA LEU A 41 6.97 6.39 -0.84
C LEU A 41 7.59 6.84 0.48
N LEU A 42 8.20 8.02 0.47
CA LEU A 42 8.38 8.78 1.70
C LEU A 42 7.00 9.20 2.15
N LEU A 43 6.36 8.39 3.01
CA LEU A 43 5.00 8.64 3.47
C LEU A 43 4.91 10.04 4.08
N PRO A 44 4.27 10.99 3.37
CA PRO A 44 4.18 12.35 3.88
C PRO A 44 3.23 12.36 5.07
N ASN A 45 3.41 13.33 5.96
CA ASN A 45 2.54 13.50 7.14
C ASN A 45 1.05 13.58 6.77
N LYS A 46 0.73 14.06 5.56
CA LYS A 46 -0.63 14.07 5.03
C LYS A 46 -0.71 13.45 3.64
N TRP A 47 -1.67 12.56 3.42
CA TRP A 47 -1.99 12.00 2.10
C TRP A 47 -2.18 13.05 0.99
N LYS A 48 -2.68 14.24 1.34
CA LYS A 48 -2.89 15.35 0.39
C LYS A 48 -1.58 15.96 -0.13
N GLU A 49 -0.48 15.76 0.60
CA GLU A 49 0.86 16.25 0.24
C GLU A 49 1.58 15.27 -0.70
N LEU A 50 1.04 14.07 -0.90
CA LEU A 50 1.58 13.09 -1.84
C LEU A 50 1.35 13.58 -3.28
N THR A 51 2.46 13.71 -4.02
CA THR A 51 2.44 14.18 -5.41
C THR A 51 1.68 13.20 -6.31
N ARG A 52 1.24 13.65 -7.49
CA ARG A 52 0.56 12.75 -8.44
C ARG A 52 1.55 11.72 -8.98
N GLU A 53 2.78 12.16 -9.18
CA GLU A 53 3.90 11.39 -9.68
C GLU A 53 4.23 10.22 -8.74
N ASP A 54 4.23 10.46 -7.42
CA ASP A 54 4.47 9.41 -6.41
C ASP A 54 3.37 8.34 -6.41
N LYS A 55 2.10 8.77 -6.57
CA LYS A 55 0.95 7.85 -6.67
C LYS A 55 1.04 7.02 -7.93
N ASP A 56 1.30 7.65 -9.08
CA ASP A 56 1.44 6.96 -10.35
C ASP A 56 2.63 6.00 -10.34
N ALA A 57 3.77 6.40 -9.77
CA ALA A 57 4.93 5.50 -9.60
C ALA A 57 4.60 4.27 -8.75
N THR A 58 3.79 4.44 -7.71
CA THR A 58 3.33 3.33 -6.87
C THR A 58 2.40 2.39 -7.64
N LEU A 59 1.47 2.95 -8.43
CA LEU A 59 0.56 2.18 -9.26
C LEU A 59 1.28 1.41 -10.37
N ILE A 60 2.24 2.05 -11.05
CA ILE A 60 3.08 1.40 -12.08
C ILE A 60 3.80 0.18 -11.49
N ARG A 61 4.42 0.33 -10.31
CA ARG A 61 5.07 -0.79 -9.61
C ARG A 61 4.09 -1.89 -9.18
N CYS A 62 2.84 -1.53 -8.87
CA CYS A 62 1.80 -2.53 -8.61
C CYS A 62 1.41 -3.30 -9.88
N HIS A 63 1.34 -2.63 -11.02
CA HIS A 63 1.11 -3.26 -12.33
C HIS A 63 2.28 -4.17 -12.77
N GLU A 64 3.49 -3.88 -12.32
CA GLU A 64 4.61 -4.81 -12.50
C GLU A 64 4.41 -6.12 -11.74
N ARG A 65 3.74 -6.11 -10.58
CA ARG A 65 3.49 -7.29 -9.74
C ARG A 65 2.16 -8.00 -10.02
N PHE A 66 1.13 -7.28 -10.46
CA PHE A 66 -0.20 -7.80 -10.72
C PHE A 66 -0.68 -7.48 -12.13
N GLU A 67 -1.60 -8.31 -12.65
CA GLU A 67 -2.31 -8.01 -13.89
C GLU A 67 -3.59 -7.25 -13.51
N ILE A 68 -3.51 -5.90 -13.54
CA ILE A 68 -4.56 -4.95 -13.15
C ILE A 68 -4.81 -4.01 -14.33
N ASN A 69 -6.07 -3.75 -14.69
CA ASN A 69 -6.37 -2.76 -15.71
C ASN A 69 -6.34 -1.34 -15.13
N LEU A 70 -5.16 -0.70 -15.10
CA LEU A 70 -5.01 0.66 -14.59
C LEU A 70 -5.53 1.74 -15.54
N ASP A 71 -5.92 1.41 -16.77
CA ASP A 71 -6.51 2.38 -17.70
C ASP A 71 -7.90 2.84 -17.23
N GLU A 72 -8.56 2.01 -16.42
CA GLU A 72 -9.88 2.29 -15.88
C GLU A 72 -9.79 3.19 -14.63
N HIS A 73 -10.37 4.39 -14.71
CA HIS A 73 -10.29 5.40 -13.65
C HIS A 73 -10.79 4.90 -12.27
N TYR A 74 -11.80 4.03 -12.25
CA TYR A 74 -12.30 3.46 -10.99
C TYR A 74 -11.34 2.44 -10.36
N VAL A 75 -10.51 1.75 -11.18
CA VAL A 75 -9.47 0.83 -10.69
C VAL A 75 -8.35 1.63 -10.04
N LYS A 76 -7.94 2.75 -10.64
CA LYS A 76 -6.99 3.69 -10.02
C LYS A 76 -7.52 4.21 -8.68
N GLY A 77 -8.76 4.70 -8.66
CA GLY A 77 -9.41 5.19 -7.43
C GLY A 77 -9.48 4.13 -6.34
N SER A 78 -9.80 2.88 -6.69
CA SER A 78 -9.80 1.76 -5.76
C SER A 78 -8.44 1.50 -5.14
N CYS A 79 -7.38 1.47 -5.96
CA CYS A 79 -6.01 1.26 -5.48
C CYS A 79 -5.56 2.42 -4.58
N GLU A 80 -5.88 3.66 -4.96
CA GLU A 80 -5.63 4.84 -4.14
C GLU A 80 -6.36 4.79 -2.79
N ASP A 81 -7.62 4.36 -2.76
CA ASP A 81 -8.39 4.22 -1.51
C ASP A 81 -7.82 3.15 -0.58
N ILE A 82 -7.41 2.00 -1.14
CA ILE A 82 -6.72 0.94 -0.39
C ILE A 82 -5.43 1.49 0.22
N LEU A 83 -4.62 2.17 -0.60
CA LEU A 83 -3.35 2.74 -0.20
C LEU A 83 -3.52 3.81 0.88
N LYS A 84 -4.49 4.72 0.70
CA LYS A 84 -4.85 5.75 1.68
C LYS A 84 -5.30 5.16 3.01
N ASN A 85 -6.16 4.13 2.99
CA ASN A 85 -6.61 3.49 4.21
C ASN A 85 -5.46 2.79 4.95
N ARG A 86 -4.52 2.18 4.23
CA ARG A 86 -3.33 1.54 4.81
C ARG A 86 -2.37 2.55 5.41
N SER A 87 -2.09 3.63 4.70
CA SER A 87 -1.31 4.77 5.22
C SER A 87 -1.92 5.29 6.53
N ARG A 88 -3.25 5.50 6.56
CA ARG A 88 -3.96 5.94 7.78
C ARG A 88 -3.85 4.94 8.92
N GLN A 89 -4.06 3.64 8.66
CA GLN A 89 -3.91 2.61 9.69
C GLN A 89 -2.48 2.54 10.23
N TRP A 90 -1.49 2.72 9.36
CA TRP A 90 -0.08 2.74 9.77
C TRP A 90 0.22 3.96 10.65
N HIS A 91 -0.21 5.16 10.26
CA HIS A 91 -0.11 6.36 11.11
C HIS A 91 -0.81 6.19 12.45
N TYR A 92 -2.01 5.60 12.48
CA TYR A 92 -2.73 5.37 13.73
C TYR A 92 -1.96 4.42 14.66
N LYS A 93 -1.45 3.30 14.13
CA LYS A 93 -0.61 2.36 14.91
C LYS A 93 0.66 3.03 15.41
N LEU A 94 1.34 3.81 14.56
CA LEU A 94 2.53 4.56 14.95
C LEU A 94 2.24 5.58 16.05
N LYS A 95 1.12 6.31 15.95
CA LYS A 95 0.70 7.27 16.96
C LYS A 95 0.43 6.59 18.30
N GLN A 96 -0.32 5.49 18.30
CA GLN A 96 -0.61 4.72 19.51
C GLN A 96 0.67 4.18 20.17
N LEU A 97 1.63 3.71 19.37
CA LEU A 97 2.93 3.27 19.88
C LEU A 97 3.73 4.42 20.50
N PHE A 98 3.72 5.59 19.86
CA PHE A 98 4.39 6.78 20.39
C PHE A 98 3.75 7.24 21.71
N GLU A 99 2.41 7.20 21.80
CA GLU A 99 1.66 7.51 23.01
C GLU A 99 1.92 6.50 24.14
N SER A 100 2.15 5.22 23.80
CA SER A 100 2.48 4.17 24.77
C SER A 100 3.97 4.07 25.13
N ALA A 101 4.86 4.69 24.34
CA ALA A 101 6.29 4.63 24.55
C ALA A 101 6.71 5.58 25.69
N HIS A 102 7.56 5.10 26.59
CA HIS A 102 8.05 5.90 27.71
C HIS A 102 9.22 6.80 27.32
N SER A 103 9.88 6.52 26.18
CA SER A 103 11.00 7.30 25.65
C SER A 103 10.99 7.43 24.12
N LYS A 104 11.67 8.47 23.62
CA LYS A 104 11.80 8.74 22.17
C LYS A 104 12.55 7.63 21.43
N GLU A 105 13.52 7.01 22.09
CA GLU A 105 14.28 5.86 21.59
C GLU A 105 13.40 4.60 21.45
N GLU A 106 12.54 4.30 22.44
CA GLU A 106 11.57 3.22 22.32
C GLU A 106 10.58 3.44 21.18
N ALA A 107 10.10 4.66 21.01
CA ALA A 107 9.20 4.98 19.90
C ALA A 107 9.87 4.78 18.52
N ARG A 108 11.16 5.11 18.39
CA ARG A 108 11.96 4.85 17.18
C ARG A 108 12.11 3.35 16.94
N ILE A 109 12.50 2.57 17.95
CA ILE A 109 12.66 1.12 17.84
C ILE A 109 11.32 0.45 17.48
N LEU A 110 10.23 0.83 18.15
CA LEU A 110 8.88 0.31 17.86
C LEU A 110 8.42 0.68 16.44
N SER A 111 8.71 1.89 15.96
CA SER A 111 8.40 2.29 14.57
C SER A 111 9.16 1.44 13.53
N PHE A 112 10.42 1.08 13.83
CA PHE A 112 11.26 0.27 12.97
C PHE A 112 10.80 -1.20 12.96
N LEU A 113 10.48 -1.75 14.14
CA LEU A 113 9.97 -3.12 14.30
C LEU A 113 8.60 -3.30 13.64
N LEU A 114 7.68 -2.34 13.76
CA LEU A 114 6.39 -2.40 13.05
C LEU A 114 6.53 -2.30 11.53
N SER A 115 7.57 -1.63 11.05
CA SER A 115 7.87 -1.56 9.62
C SER A 115 8.39 -2.89 9.08
N SER A 116 8.86 -3.78 9.96
CA SER A 116 9.47 -5.08 9.62
C SER A 116 8.54 -6.29 9.80
N LEU A 117 7.41 -6.13 10.52
CA LEU A 117 6.51 -7.23 10.94
C LEU A 117 5.27 -7.44 10.05
N ILE A 118 5.12 -6.71 8.94
CA ILE A 118 3.98 -6.82 7.98
C ILE A 118 4.49 -6.74 6.55
#